data_AF-A0A7C2RBW3-F1
#
_entry.id   AF-A0A7C2RBW3-F1
#
_cell.length_a   1.000
_cell.length_b   1.000
_cell.length_c   1.000
_cell.angle_alpha   90.00
_cell.angle_beta   90.00
_cell.angle_gamma   90.00
#
_symmetry.space_group_name_H-M   'P 1'
#
loop_
_entity.id
_entity.type
_entity.pdbx_description
1 polymer ?
#
loop_
_entity_poly.entity_id
_entity_poly.type
_entity_poly.pdbx_seq_one_letter_code
_entity_poly.pdbx_strand_id
1 'polypeptide(L)'
;MKKYILSFVALALLWSCQTDEQYEDLNRDPKNPTQVDPAYLFTAGTVSLADQLATPNVNRNISRFISQYLTATTYLDEPNYDLTNRGIPENFWSEIYRDVIFDLQNAKQLIAESTELTQAQKDARTGQIEVIEIYAWQVLVDTFGNVPYTQAVNATEFPLPAYDDAGAIYEDLITRIEAADALLAAGQGFTGADVIYHGDMAKWMKFANSLQLRLGMRLAQVPGYESLSVSTTEDAITDGVFTSNSDNAVVVYQSNPPNTNPLWEDLVQSGRSDYVAANTLVDVMNELDDPRRDEYFAENLGEDTYVGGIYGGSNSYQLYTHVGARLLDPTLPGILLDYAEVEFHQAKAAELAAYNISGSAESHYNAAITASILYYGGTEAQAAAYIAQPAVSY
;
A
#
# COMPACT_ATOMS: atom_id res chain seq x y z
N MET A 1 62.66 18.75 44.19
CA MET A 1 62.15 19.06 42.83
C MET A 1 61.99 17.81 41.96
N LYS A 2 63.02 16.97 41.75
CA LYS A 2 62.90 15.72 40.94
C LYS A 2 61.76 14.76 41.35
N LYS A 3 61.48 14.61 42.65
CA LYS A 3 60.40 13.73 43.15
C LYS A 3 58.98 14.25 42.84
N TYR A 4 58.79 15.58 42.84
CA TYR A 4 57.50 16.19 42.53
C TYR A 4 57.22 16.20 41.02
N ILE A 5 58.26 16.30 40.18
CA ILE A 5 58.12 16.19 38.71
C ILE A 5 57.65 14.78 38.32
N LEU A 6 58.22 13.73 38.94
CA LEU A 6 57.77 12.35 38.69
C LEU A 6 56.32 12.12 39.13
N SER A 7 55.92 12.66 40.29
CA SER A 7 54.53 12.57 40.74
C SER A 7 53.56 13.33 39.85
N PHE A 8 53.96 14.50 39.33
CA PHE A 8 53.13 15.30 38.43
C PHE A 8 52.99 14.66 37.05
N VAL A 9 54.07 14.06 36.53
CA VAL A 9 54.05 13.29 35.27
C VAL A 9 53.20 12.03 35.41
N ALA A 10 53.28 11.33 36.54
CA ALA A 10 52.44 10.15 36.80
C ALA A 10 50.95 10.51 36.92
N LEU A 11 50.61 11.65 37.54
CA LEU A 11 49.21 12.13 37.61
C LEU A 11 48.68 12.59 36.26
N ALA A 12 49.50 13.26 35.45
CA ALA A 12 49.14 13.69 34.10
C ALA A 12 48.92 12.51 33.14
N LEU A 13 49.66 11.42 33.31
CA LEU A 13 49.48 10.18 32.54
C LEU A 13 48.18 9.45 32.91
N LEU A 14 47.69 9.58 34.15
CA LEU A 14 46.40 9.00 34.57
C LEU A 14 45.19 9.82 34.07
N TRP A 15 45.38 11.11 33.75
CA TRP A 15 44.36 11.98 33.18
C TRP A 15 44.32 11.94 31.64
N SER A 16 45.30 11.27 31.02
CA SER A 16 45.42 11.10 29.56
C SER A 16 44.67 9.89 29.01
N CYS A 17 44.14 9.02 29.87
CA CYS A 17 43.27 7.94 29.43
C CYS A 17 41.90 8.54 29.11
N GLN A 18 41.58 8.68 27.82
CA GLN A 18 40.20 8.93 27.38
C GLN A 18 39.30 7.82 27.96
N THR A 19 38.05 8.14 28.23
CA THR A 19 37.10 7.15 28.75
C THR A 19 36.94 6.00 27.75
N ASP A 20 36.67 4.78 28.25
CA ASP A 20 36.44 3.61 27.37
C ASP A 20 35.36 3.92 26.32
N GLU A 21 34.35 4.71 26.67
CA GLU A 21 33.29 5.19 25.79
C GLU A 21 33.82 6.02 24.60
N GLN A 22 34.80 6.90 24.79
CA GLN A 22 35.44 7.65 23.71
C GLN A 22 36.31 6.77 22.80
N TYR A 23 36.91 5.70 23.35
CA TYR A 23 37.66 4.72 22.57
C TYR A 23 36.75 3.76 21.79
N GLU A 24 35.59 3.39 22.34
CA GLU A 24 34.60 2.58 21.65
C GLU A 24 33.90 3.36 20.53
N ASP A 25 33.60 4.65 20.72
CA ASP A 25 33.03 5.51 19.68
C ASP A 25 33.94 5.70 18.45
N LEU A 26 35.27 5.55 18.62
CA LEU A 26 36.22 5.54 17.48
C LEU A 26 36.11 4.26 16.63
N ASN A 27 35.55 3.18 17.18
CA ASN A 27 35.38 1.89 16.51
C ASN A 27 33.91 1.56 16.20
N ARG A 28 32.95 2.36 16.68
CA ARG A 28 31.55 2.32 16.23
C ARG A 28 31.47 2.94 14.85
N ASP A 29 31.25 2.11 13.85
CA ASP A 29 31.01 2.59 12.49
C ASP A 29 29.66 3.34 12.45
N PRO A 30 29.65 4.68 12.28
CA PRO A 30 28.40 5.43 12.24
C PRO A 30 27.54 5.11 11.01
N LYS A 31 28.06 4.33 10.05
CA LYS A 31 27.33 3.86 8.85
C LYS A 31 26.80 2.43 8.98
N ASN A 32 27.18 1.70 10.04
CA ASN A 32 26.66 0.37 10.36
C ASN A 32 26.11 0.40 11.80
N PRO A 33 24.91 0.96 11.99
CA PRO A 33 24.33 1.08 13.32
C PRO A 33 24.10 -0.33 13.91
N THR A 34 24.56 -0.54 15.15
CA THR A 34 24.37 -1.81 15.88
C THR A 34 22.90 -2.07 16.25
N GLN A 35 22.03 -1.06 16.14
CA GLN A 35 20.57 -1.14 16.26
C GLN A 35 19.93 -0.32 15.14
N VAL A 36 18.99 -0.91 14.40
CA VAL A 36 18.24 -0.20 13.37
C VAL A 36 17.15 0.65 14.05
N ASP A 37 16.96 1.89 13.62
CA ASP A 37 15.88 2.74 14.15
C ASP A 37 14.52 2.18 13.69
N PRO A 38 13.54 1.97 14.59
CA PRO A 38 12.19 1.54 14.20
C PRO A 38 11.53 2.47 13.17
N ALA A 39 11.92 3.75 13.12
CA ALA A 39 11.47 4.69 12.10
C ALA A 39 11.90 4.28 10.69
N TYR A 40 13.14 3.79 10.51
CA TYR A 40 13.62 3.32 9.21
C TYR A 40 12.90 2.06 8.77
N LEU A 41 12.68 1.12 9.69
CA LEU A 41 11.96 -0.13 9.41
C LEU A 41 10.49 0.14 9.05
N PHE A 42 9.83 1.07 9.74
CA PHE A 42 8.47 1.50 9.40
C PHE A 42 8.40 2.10 7.98
N THR A 43 9.30 3.03 7.65
CA THR A 43 9.35 3.60 6.29
C THR A 43 9.66 2.52 5.25
N ALA A 44 10.65 1.66 5.50
CA ALA A 44 11.05 0.59 4.60
C ALA A 44 9.88 -0.36 4.31
N GLY A 45 9.24 -0.91 5.33
CA GLY A 45 8.11 -1.81 5.15
C GLY A 45 6.92 -1.16 4.44
N THR A 46 6.63 0.12 4.73
CA THR A 46 5.56 0.87 4.08
C THR A 46 5.84 1.10 2.59
N VAL A 47 7.07 1.50 2.25
CA VAL A 47 7.49 1.74 0.86
C VAL A 47 7.58 0.42 0.09
N SER A 48 8.15 -0.65 0.66
CA SER A 48 8.21 -1.98 0.05
C SER A 48 6.81 -2.50 -0.30
N LEU A 49 5.83 -2.32 0.58
CA LEU A 49 4.43 -2.66 0.31
C LEU A 49 3.89 -1.86 -0.88
N ALA A 50 4.04 -0.54 -0.85
CA ALA A 50 3.55 0.33 -1.92
C ALA A 50 4.23 0.01 -3.27
N ASP A 51 5.54 -0.27 -3.26
CA ASP A 51 6.32 -0.62 -4.44
C ASP A 51 5.84 -1.93 -5.06
N GLN A 52 5.66 -2.94 -4.21
CA GLN A 52 5.19 -4.26 -4.61
C GLN A 52 3.80 -4.19 -5.24
N LEU A 53 2.92 -3.30 -4.79
CA LEU A 53 1.59 -3.08 -5.37
C LEU A 53 1.62 -2.19 -6.63
N ALA A 54 2.54 -1.22 -6.68
CA ALA A 54 2.66 -0.27 -7.77
C ALA A 54 3.32 -0.85 -9.03
N THR A 55 4.29 -1.76 -8.89
CA THR A 55 5.04 -2.30 -10.03
C THR A 55 4.16 -3.11 -11.01
N PRO A 56 4.32 -2.93 -12.33
CA PRO A 56 3.75 -3.81 -13.35
C PRO A 56 4.69 -4.99 -13.70
N ASN A 57 5.82 -5.14 -13.00
CA ASN A 57 6.85 -6.08 -13.40
C ASN A 57 6.35 -7.53 -13.34
N VAL A 58 6.38 -8.21 -14.49
CA VAL A 58 5.95 -9.62 -14.65
C VAL A 58 6.68 -10.62 -13.76
N ASN A 59 7.73 -10.25 -13.04
CA ASN A 59 8.40 -11.12 -12.07
C ASN A 59 8.01 -10.82 -10.62
N ARG A 60 7.35 -9.68 -10.35
CA ARG A 60 7.00 -9.23 -9.00
C ARG A 60 5.49 -9.14 -8.80
N ASN A 61 4.77 -8.48 -9.72
CA ASN A 61 3.33 -8.26 -9.61
C ASN A 61 2.67 -8.26 -10.98
N ILE A 62 1.65 -9.10 -11.13
CA ILE A 62 0.90 -9.31 -12.37
C ILE A 62 -0.58 -8.91 -12.25
N SER A 63 -0.99 -8.25 -11.18
CA SER A 63 -2.40 -7.90 -10.93
C SER A 63 -3.00 -7.07 -12.07
N ARG A 64 -2.19 -6.26 -12.77
CA ARG A 64 -2.64 -5.50 -13.96
C ARG A 64 -2.96 -6.38 -15.18
N PHE A 65 -2.38 -7.57 -15.27
CA PHE A 65 -2.82 -8.59 -16.22
C PHE A 65 -4.06 -9.28 -15.69
N ILE A 66 -4.07 -9.71 -14.42
CA ILE A 66 -5.24 -10.40 -13.85
C ILE A 66 -6.53 -9.57 -13.97
N SER A 67 -6.44 -8.26 -13.71
CA SER A 67 -7.52 -7.28 -13.89
C SER A 67 -7.72 -6.81 -15.34
N GLN A 68 -6.91 -7.28 -16.28
CA GLN A 68 -6.97 -6.98 -17.71
C GLN A 68 -6.89 -5.48 -18.04
N TYR A 69 -6.04 -4.73 -17.33
CA TYR A 69 -5.79 -3.31 -17.61
C TYR A 69 -4.65 -3.14 -18.62
N LEU A 70 -3.63 -3.99 -18.50
CA LEU A 70 -2.51 -4.03 -19.44
C LEU A 70 -2.47 -5.37 -20.15
N THR A 71 -1.91 -5.39 -21.35
CA THR A 71 -1.51 -6.62 -22.04
C THR A 71 -0.09 -6.48 -22.57
N ALA A 72 0.50 -7.60 -22.97
CA ALA A 72 1.90 -7.65 -23.36
C ALA A 72 2.09 -7.61 -24.88
N THR A 73 3.26 -7.11 -25.30
CA THR A 73 3.66 -7.11 -26.71
C THR A 73 4.32 -8.42 -27.13
N THR A 74 5.14 -8.99 -26.24
CA THR A 74 6.03 -10.10 -26.56
C THR A 74 5.82 -11.33 -25.67
N TYR A 75 5.68 -11.14 -24.36
CA TYR A 75 5.57 -12.23 -23.38
C TYR A 75 4.11 -12.47 -23.04
N LEU A 76 3.54 -13.59 -23.52
CA LEU A 76 2.10 -13.84 -23.46
C LEU A 76 1.69 -14.75 -22.31
N ASP A 77 2.63 -15.24 -21.51
CA ASP A 77 2.39 -16.17 -20.41
C ASP A 77 1.42 -15.56 -19.40
N GLU A 78 1.76 -14.41 -18.79
CA GLU A 78 0.94 -13.80 -17.74
C GLU A 78 -0.42 -13.30 -18.25
N PRO A 79 -0.54 -12.64 -19.43
CA PRO A 79 -1.84 -12.34 -20.03
C PRO A 79 -2.72 -13.56 -20.33
N ASN A 80 -2.13 -14.74 -20.60
CA ASN A 80 -2.86 -16.00 -20.80
C ASN A 80 -2.97 -16.86 -19.54
N TYR A 81 -2.63 -16.30 -18.37
CA TYR A 81 -2.68 -16.97 -17.08
C TYR A 81 -1.76 -18.20 -16.95
N ASP A 82 -0.68 -18.27 -17.75
CA ASP A 82 0.43 -19.18 -17.48
C ASP A 82 1.38 -18.53 -16.47
N LEU A 83 1.20 -18.91 -15.20
CA LEU A 83 1.95 -18.34 -14.08
C LEU A 83 3.03 -19.29 -13.57
N THR A 84 3.34 -20.36 -14.31
CA THR A 84 4.20 -21.45 -13.84
C THR A 84 5.66 -21.33 -14.29
N ASN A 85 5.92 -20.50 -15.30
CA ASN A 85 7.25 -20.34 -15.91
C ASN A 85 8.15 -19.33 -15.18
N ARG A 86 7.62 -18.61 -14.19
CA ARG A 86 8.33 -17.59 -13.40
C ARG A 86 8.02 -17.75 -11.91
N GLY A 87 8.98 -17.37 -11.07
CA GLY A 87 8.81 -17.37 -9.62
C GLY A 87 7.98 -16.19 -9.09
N ILE A 88 6.88 -15.82 -9.75
CA ILE A 88 6.05 -14.66 -9.40
C ILE A 88 5.44 -14.84 -8.02
N PRO A 89 4.78 -15.99 -7.72
CA PRO A 89 4.25 -16.24 -6.38
C PRO A 89 5.33 -16.14 -5.30
N GLU A 90 6.51 -16.71 -5.53
CA GLU A 90 7.62 -16.72 -4.58
C GLU A 90 8.21 -15.33 -4.34
N ASN A 91 8.35 -14.52 -5.39
CA ASN A 91 8.85 -13.15 -5.28
C ASN A 91 7.85 -12.26 -4.54
N PHE A 92 6.57 -12.33 -4.90
CA PHE A 92 5.50 -11.60 -4.22
C PHE A 92 5.42 -12.00 -2.75
N TRP A 93 5.41 -13.31 -2.47
CA TRP A 93 5.42 -13.86 -1.12
C TRP A 93 6.63 -13.37 -0.32
N SER A 94 7.83 -13.49 -0.89
CA SER A 94 9.06 -13.13 -0.22
C SER A 94 9.11 -11.65 0.13
N GLU A 95 8.69 -10.78 -0.79
CA GLU A 95 8.64 -9.33 -0.54
C GLU A 95 7.72 -9.01 0.65
N ILE A 96 6.48 -9.49 0.62
CA ILE A 96 5.51 -9.14 1.67
C ILE A 96 5.92 -9.73 3.04
N TYR A 97 6.44 -10.96 3.09
CA TYR A 97 6.90 -11.51 4.38
C TYR A 97 8.20 -10.89 4.88
N ARG A 98 9.22 -10.79 4.03
CA ARG A 98 10.59 -10.44 4.43
C ARG A 98 10.80 -8.93 4.52
N ASP A 99 10.28 -8.17 3.58
CA ASP A 99 10.62 -6.76 3.43
C ASP A 99 9.49 -5.83 3.92
N VAL A 100 8.28 -6.38 4.12
CA VAL A 100 7.15 -5.66 4.72
C VAL A 100 6.90 -6.13 6.15
N ILE A 101 6.36 -7.34 6.34
CA ILE A 101 5.87 -7.80 7.65
C ILE A 101 7.01 -7.94 8.65
N PHE A 102 8.15 -8.54 8.28
CA PHE A 102 9.30 -8.70 9.18
C PHE A 102 9.83 -7.35 9.67
N ASP A 103 9.99 -6.37 8.78
CA ASP A 103 10.46 -5.03 9.14
C ASP A 103 9.47 -4.31 10.07
N LEU A 104 8.17 -4.39 9.77
CA LEU A 104 7.11 -3.82 10.61
C LEU A 104 7.07 -4.47 12.00
N GLN A 105 7.19 -5.80 12.09
CA GLN A 105 7.20 -6.50 13.39
C GLN A 105 8.46 -6.18 14.20
N ASN A 106 9.62 -6.09 13.55
CA ASN A 106 10.86 -5.65 14.20
C ASN A 106 10.74 -4.20 14.71
N ALA A 107 10.12 -3.31 13.92
CA ALA A 107 9.82 -1.94 14.36
C ALA A 107 8.95 -1.93 15.63
N LYS A 108 7.87 -2.75 15.68
CA LYS A 108 7.03 -2.88 16.89
C LYS A 108 7.81 -3.37 18.10
N GLN A 109 8.66 -4.38 17.93
CA GLN A 109 9.50 -4.89 19.02
C GLN A 109 10.41 -3.79 19.58
N LEU A 110 11.12 -3.07 18.71
CA LEU A 110 12.03 -2.00 19.10
C LEU A 110 11.30 -0.82 19.77
N ILE A 111 10.08 -0.49 19.32
CA ILE A 111 9.22 0.51 19.98
C ILE A 111 8.85 0.07 21.39
N ALA A 112 8.44 -1.20 21.56
CA ALA A 112 8.06 -1.74 22.86
C ALA A 112 9.23 -1.67 23.86
N GLU A 113 10.43 -1.99 23.40
CA GLU A 113 11.68 -1.98 24.18
C GLU A 113 12.24 -0.57 24.43
N SER A 114 11.83 0.43 23.64
CA SER A 114 12.38 1.80 23.74
C SER A 114 12.18 2.42 25.12
N THR A 115 13.25 2.98 25.70
CA THR A 115 13.20 3.76 26.95
C THR A 115 12.93 5.24 26.74
N GLU A 116 13.07 5.72 25.49
CA GLU A 116 12.97 7.14 25.13
C GLU A 116 11.53 7.57 24.79
N LEU A 117 10.67 6.60 24.44
CA LEU A 117 9.28 6.85 24.07
C LEU A 117 8.36 6.78 25.30
N THR A 118 7.46 7.75 25.40
CA THR A 118 6.30 7.65 26.31
C THR A 118 5.37 6.54 25.86
N GLN A 119 4.56 5.99 26.77
CA GLN A 119 3.60 4.94 26.42
C GLN A 119 2.64 5.40 25.31
N ALA A 120 2.14 6.64 25.38
CA ALA A 120 1.30 7.23 24.34
C ALA A 120 1.96 7.25 22.95
N GLN A 121 3.27 7.53 22.88
CA GLN A 121 4.01 7.49 21.62
C GLN A 121 4.25 6.06 21.14
N LYS A 122 4.49 5.11 22.07
CA LYS A 122 4.60 3.69 21.71
C LYS A 122 3.30 3.18 21.12
N ASP A 123 2.18 3.48 21.76
CA ASP A 123 0.84 3.08 21.32
C ASP A 123 0.54 3.69 19.94
N ALA A 124 0.69 5.00 19.77
CA ALA A 124 0.42 5.67 18.49
C ALA A 124 1.29 5.17 17.32
N ARG A 125 2.58 4.91 17.56
CA ARG A 125 3.48 4.33 16.55
C ARG A 125 3.12 2.88 16.23
N THR A 126 2.74 2.11 17.24
CA THR A 126 2.25 0.74 17.06
C THR A 126 0.97 0.75 16.24
N GLY A 127 0.04 1.68 16.50
CA GLY A 127 -1.18 1.86 15.70
C GLY A 127 -0.90 2.09 14.21
N GLN A 128 0.04 2.98 13.87
CA GLN A 128 0.42 3.19 12.46
C GLN A 128 1.01 1.93 11.82
N ILE A 129 1.87 1.20 12.55
CA ILE A 129 2.45 -0.05 12.06
C ILE A 129 1.35 -1.11 11.86
N GLU A 130 0.44 -1.26 12.81
CA GLU A 130 -0.67 -2.22 12.74
C GLU A 130 -1.53 -2.01 11.50
N VAL A 131 -1.88 -0.76 11.16
CA VAL A 131 -2.67 -0.46 9.95
C VAL A 131 -1.97 -0.98 8.68
N ILE A 132 -0.66 -0.73 8.53
CA ILE A 132 0.11 -1.19 7.36
C ILE A 132 0.29 -2.70 7.38
N GLU A 133 0.54 -3.30 8.55
CA GLU A 133 0.71 -4.74 8.67
C GLU A 133 -0.59 -5.49 8.37
N ILE A 134 -1.74 -4.99 8.84
CA ILE A 134 -3.07 -5.55 8.52
C ILE A 134 -3.33 -5.48 7.02
N TYR A 135 -2.98 -4.37 6.36
CA TYR A 135 -3.04 -4.28 4.90
C TYR A 135 -2.17 -5.35 4.24
N ALA A 136 -0.92 -5.51 4.68
CA ALA A 136 0.00 -6.50 4.12
C ALA A 136 -0.51 -7.94 4.30
N TRP A 137 -1.09 -8.24 5.47
CA TRP A 137 -1.72 -9.53 5.73
C TRP A 137 -2.95 -9.75 4.86
N GLN A 138 -3.82 -8.74 4.70
CA GLN A 138 -4.96 -8.79 3.79
C GLN A 138 -4.50 -9.15 2.37
N VAL A 139 -3.44 -8.50 1.88
CA VAL A 139 -2.87 -8.78 0.56
C VAL A 139 -2.42 -10.23 0.42
N LEU A 140 -1.75 -10.79 1.43
CA LEU A 140 -1.31 -12.19 1.41
C LEU A 140 -2.48 -13.17 1.38
N VAL A 141 -3.44 -13.02 2.29
CA VAL A 141 -4.59 -13.93 2.39
C VAL A 141 -5.49 -13.83 1.16
N ASP A 142 -5.67 -12.63 0.58
CA ASP A 142 -6.43 -12.44 -0.66
C ASP A 142 -5.74 -13.06 -1.87
N THR A 143 -4.41 -13.16 -1.85
CA THR A 143 -3.62 -13.73 -2.96
C THR A 143 -3.49 -15.25 -2.87
N PHE A 144 -3.29 -15.79 -1.67
CA PHE A 144 -2.89 -17.20 -1.48
C PHE A 144 -3.89 -18.04 -0.68
N GLY A 145 -4.90 -17.42 -0.06
CA GLY A 145 -5.79 -18.10 0.89
C GLY A 145 -5.09 -18.36 2.21
N ASN A 146 -5.08 -19.61 2.66
CA ASN A 146 -4.41 -19.98 3.91
C ASN A 146 -2.91 -19.71 3.80
N VAL A 147 -2.32 -19.07 4.80
CA VAL A 147 -0.90 -18.70 4.84
C VAL A 147 -0.34 -18.79 6.27
N PRO A 148 0.98 -18.93 6.46
CA PRO A 148 1.59 -18.75 7.78
C PRO A 148 1.27 -17.37 8.36
N TYR A 149 0.56 -17.35 9.49
CA TYR A 149 0.12 -16.11 10.12
C TYR A 149 0.57 -16.04 11.58
N THR A 150 -0.06 -16.80 12.49
CA THR A 150 0.27 -16.76 13.93
C THR A 150 1.68 -17.27 14.26
N GLN A 151 2.24 -18.15 13.43
CA GLN A 151 3.60 -18.68 13.58
C GLN A 151 4.62 -17.99 12.67
N ALA A 152 4.19 -17.02 11.86
CA ALA A 152 5.07 -16.35 10.92
C ALA A 152 6.15 -15.52 11.63
N VAL A 153 7.23 -15.22 10.91
CA VAL A 153 8.30 -14.30 11.35
C VAL A 153 9.06 -14.78 12.62
N ASN A 154 8.75 -15.96 13.15
CA ASN A 154 9.45 -16.59 14.28
C ASN A 154 10.10 -17.91 13.85
N ALA A 155 11.08 -17.84 12.95
CA ALA A 155 11.75 -19.02 12.40
C ALA A 155 12.56 -19.82 13.45
N THR A 156 12.89 -19.21 14.60
CA THR A 156 13.61 -19.90 15.68
C THR A 156 12.73 -20.93 16.36
N GLU A 157 11.47 -20.58 16.63
CA GLU A 157 10.49 -21.47 17.25
C GLU A 157 9.74 -22.32 16.20
N PHE A 158 9.40 -21.69 15.07
CA PHE A 158 8.62 -22.29 13.98
C PHE A 158 9.39 -22.24 12.67
N PRO A 159 10.43 -23.10 12.48
CA PRO A 159 11.19 -23.16 11.23
C PRO A 159 10.35 -23.65 10.03
N LEU A 160 9.22 -24.31 10.30
CA LEU A 160 8.22 -24.74 9.32
C LEU A 160 6.84 -24.30 9.84
N PRO A 161 6.47 -23.02 9.68
CA PRO A 161 5.26 -22.50 10.29
C PRO A 161 4.02 -23.12 9.63
N ALA A 162 3.00 -23.41 10.43
CA ALA A 162 1.71 -23.88 9.97
C ALA A 162 0.97 -22.77 9.20
N TYR A 163 0.11 -23.19 8.28
CA TYR A 163 -0.76 -22.30 7.53
C TYR A 163 -2.06 -22.14 8.31
N ASP A 164 -2.42 -20.91 8.63
CA ASP A 164 -3.66 -20.60 9.32
C ASP A 164 -4.79 -20.46 8.31
N ASP A 165 -6.01 -20.72 8.76
CA ASP A 165 -7.21 -20.62 7.93
C ASP A 165 -7.50 -19.17 7.53
N ALA A 166 -7.81 -18.94 6.25
CA ALA A 166 -8.06 -17.60 5.72
C ALA A 166 -9.20 -16.88 6.45
N GLY A 167 -10.26 -17.59 6.84
CA GLY A 167 -11.36 -17.02 7.60
C GLY A 167 -10.95 -16.60 9.01
N ALA A 168 -10.17 -17.45 9.70
CA ALA A 168 -9.61 -17.13 11.01
C ALA A 168 -8.63 -15.95 10.96
N ILE A 169 -7.84 -15.84 9.89
CA ILE A 169 -6.97 -14.67 9.66
C ILE A 169 -7.83 -13.41 9.54
N TYR A 170 -8.91 -13.43 8.73
CA TYR A 170 -9.81 -12.28 8.58
C TYR A 170 -10.47 -11.85 9.89
N GLU A 171 -10.91 -12.79 10.72
CA GLU A 171 -11.46 -12.49 12.07
C GLU A 171 -10.43 -11.77 12.95
N ASP A 172 -9.18 -12.22 12.92
CA ASP A 172 -8.10 -11.58 13.68
C ASP A 172 -7.72 -10.22 13.12
N LEU A 173 -7.65 -10.06 11.78
CA LEU A 173 -7.38 -8.77 11.15
C LEU A 173 -8.44 -7.72 11.49
N ILE A 174 -9.72 -8.12 11.53
CA ILE A 174 -10.83 -7.26 11.96
C ILE A 174 -10.67 -6.87 13.43
N THR A 175 -10.38 -7.83 14.30
CA THR A 175 -10.14 -7.56 15.72
C THR A 175 -8.96 -6.60 15.92
N ARG A 176 -7.87 -6.77 15.14
CA ARG A 176 -6.69 -5.92 15.20
C ARG A 176 -6.96 -4.50 14.69
N ILE A 177 -7.70 -4.34 13.60
CA ILE A 177 -7.97 -3.00 13.05
C ILE A 177 -8.91 -2.21 13.98
N GLU A 178 -9.89 -2.87 14.61
CA GLU A 178 -10.76 -2.26 15.63
C GLU A 178 -9.95 -1.78 16.85
N ALA A 179 -8.93 -2.54 17.26
CA ALA A 179 -8.03 -2.13 18.35
C ALA A 179 -7.06 -1.01 17.94
N ALA A 180 -6.75 -0.86 16.64
CA ALA A 180 -5.79 0.13 16.15
C ALA A 180 -6.26 1.57 16.37
N ASP A 181 -7.56 1.83 16.36
CA ASP A 181 -8.10 3.19 16.55
C ASP A 181 -7.76 3.76 17.94
N ALA A 182 -7.87 2.94 18.98
CA ALA A 182 -7.46 3.34 20.33
C ALA A 182 -5.95 3.60 20.42
N LEU A 183 -5.13 2.83 19.70
CA LEU A 183 -3.68 3.02 19.64
C LEU A 183 -3.34 4.33 18.93
N LEU A 184 -3.94 4.59 17.77
CA LEU A 184 -3.75 5.81 16.98
C LEU A 184 -4.16 7.06 17.77
N ALA A 185 -5.25 6.99 18.54
CA ALA A 185 -5.74 8.07 19.37
C ALA A 185 -4.89 8.34 20.62
N ALA A 186 -3.95 7.45 20.98
CA ALA A 186 -3.20 7.54 22.23
C ALA A 186 -2.23 8.73 22.28
N GLY A 187 -1.74 9.20 21.14
CA GLY A 187 -0.76 10.27 21.07
C GLY A 187 -0.22 10.54 19.67
N GLN A 188 1.02 11.03 19.60
CA GLN A 188 1.69 11.28 18.33
C GLN A 188 2.54 10.07 17.91
N GLY A 189 2.30 9.58 16.70
CA GLY A 189 3.07 8.52 16.06
C GLY A 189 4.38 9.00 15.42
N PHE A 190 4.82 8.28 14.39
CA PHE A 190 5.84 8.71 13.45
C PHE A 190 5.36 9.96 12.68
N THR A 191 6.27 10.91 12.50
CA THR A 191 6.03 12.14 11.72
C THR A 191 6.94 12.19 10.51
N GLY A 192 8.26 12.33 10.72
CA GLY A 192 9.24 12.41 9.63
C GLY A 192 9.45 11.09 8.86
N ALA A 193 9.18 9.95 9.49
CA ALA A 193 9.26 8.63 8.87
C ALA A 193 7.94 8.18 8.23
N ASP A 194 6.85 8.90 8.51
CA ASP A 194 5.55 8.66 7.88
C ASP A 194 5.52 9.31 6.50
N VAL A 195 5.52 8.46 5.48
CA VAL A 195 5.49 8.85 4.06
C VAL A 195 4.08 8.92 3.47
N ILE A 196 3.04 8.61 4.26
CA ILE A 196 1.64 8.65 3.84
C ILE A 196 0.99 9.95 4.31
N TYR A 197 1.06 10.23 5.61
CA TYR A 197 0.34 11.36 6.22
C TYR A 197 1.23 12.31 7.03
N HIS A 198 2.55 12.09 7.05
CA HIS A 198 3.53 12.91 7.76
C HIS A 198 3.18 13.16 9.25
N GLY A 199 2.54 12.17 9.88
CA GLY A 199 2.11 12.19 11.28
C GLY A 199 0.74 12.80 11.55
N ASP A 200 -0.08 13.04 10.53
CA ASP A 200 -1.49 13.40 10.71
C ASP A 200 -2.28 12.19 11.20
N MET A 201 -2.38 12.06 12.53
CA MET A 201 -3.04 10.94 13.19
C MET A 201 -4.54 10.87 12.92
N ALA A 202 -5.18 11.99 12.59
CA ALA A 202 -6.60 12.00 12.22
C ALA A 202 -6.82 11.31 10.87
N LYS A 203 -5.92 11.51 9.91
CA LYS A 203 -5.96 10.78 8.64
C LYS A 203 -5.61 9.31 8.80
N TRP A 204 -4.71 8.96 9.72
CA TRP A 204 -4.43 7.56 10.05
C TRP A 204 -5.65 6.82 10.60
N MET A 205 -6.43 7.42 11.51
CA MET A 205 -7.69 6.82 11.99
C MET A 205 -8.67 6.63 10.83
N LYS A 206 -8.85 7.63 9.96
CA LYS A 206 -9.69 7.46 8.77
C LYS A 206 -9.21 6.35 7.85
N PHE A 207 -7.89 6.17 7.70
CA PHE A 207 -7.33 5.09 6.91
C PHE A 207 -7.58 3.73 7.55
N ALA A 208 -7.38 3.61 8.87
CA ALA A 208 -7.71 2.40 9.62
C ALA A 208 -9.18 2.00 9.43
N ASN A 209 -10.09 2.96 9.62
CA ASN A 209 -11.54 2.73 9.49
C ASN A 209 -11.94 2.44 8.04
N SER A 210 -11.30 3.09 7.05
CA SER A 210 -11.55 2.77 5.63
C SER A 210 -11.02 1.39 5.23
N LEU A 211 -9.93 0.93 5.85
CA LEU A 211 -9.42 -0.43 5.68
C LEU A 211 -10.33 -1.45 6.38
N GLN A 212 -10.86 -1.13 7.56
CA GLN A 212 -11.88 -1.93 8.25
C GLN A 212 -13.13 -2.10 7.38
N LEU A 213 -13.61 -1.01 6.74
CA LEU A 213 -14.72 -1.07 5.78
C LEU A 213 -14.40 -2.04 4.62
N ARG A 214 -13.19 -1.97 4.03
CA ARG A 214 -12.76 -2.89 2.97
C ARG A 214 -12.76 -4.35 3.46
N LEU A 215 -12.26 -4.61 4.66
CA LEU A 215 -12.25 -5.95 5.26
C LEU A 215 -13.67 -6.49 5.47
N GLY A 216 -14.58 -5.67 6.02
CA GLY A 216 -15.98 -6.00 6.16
C GLY A 216 -16.61 -6.34 4.81
N MET A 217 -16.47 -5.46 3.81
CA MET A 217 -17.05 -5.69 2.47
C MET A 217 -16.48 -6.90 1.74
N ARG A 218 -15.24 -7.32 2.01
CA ARG A 218 -14.71 -8.58 1.48
C ARG A 218 -15.53 -9.79 1.96
N LEU A 219 -16.04 -9.75 3.19
CA LEU A 219 -16.80 -10.83 3.81
C LEU A 219 -18.30 -10.81 3.47
N ALA A 220 -18.80 -9.77 2.80
CA ALA A 220 -20.22 -9.50 2.61
C ALA A 220 -21.02 -10.62 1.93
N GLN A 221 -20.36 -11.49 1.17
CA GLN A 221 -20.98 -12.62 0.48
C GLN A 221 -20.38 -13.98 0.87
N VAL A 222 -19.59 -14.04 1.95
CA VAL A 222 -19.00 -15.29 2.43
C VAL A 222 -19.97 -15.96 3.41
N PRO A 223 -20.44 -17.19 3.12
CA PRO A 223 -21.37 -17.89 4.00
C PRO A 223 -20.81 -18.08 5.41
N GLY A 224 -21.59 -17.68 6.42
CA GLY A 224 -21.21 -17.77 7.84
C GLY A 224 -20.55 -16.52 8.40
N TYR A 225 -20.19 -15.55 7.56
CA TYR A 225 -19.57 -14.28 7.96
C TYR A 225 -20.51 -13.07 7.86
N GLU A 226 -21.78 -13.28 7.55
CA GLU A 226 -22.72 -12.20 7.26
C GLU A 226 -22.85 -11.21 8.43
N SER A 227 -22.93 -11.72 9.66
CA SER A 227 -23.04 -10.87 10.85
C SER A 227 -21.76 -10.08 11.13
N LEU A 228 -20.59 -10.71 10.98
CA LEU A 228 -19.30 -10.03 11.16
C LEU A 228 -19.12 -8.94 10.11
N SER A 229 -19.42 -9.26 8.85
CA SER A 229 -19.37 -8.30 7.75
C SER A 229 -20.24 -7.06 8.02
N VAL A 230 -21.48 -7.25 8.49
CA VAL A 230 -22.40 -6.15 8.82
C VAL A 230 -21.84 -5.30 9.95
N SER A 231 -21.46 -5.91 11.09
CA SER A 231 -20.96 -5.13 12.24
C SER A 231 -19.69 -4.37 11.89
N THR A 232 -18.70 -5.03 11.28
CA THR A 232 -17.42 -4.41 10.91
C THR A 232 -17.60 -3.24 9.94
N THR A 233 -18.56 -3.34 9.00
CA THR A 233 -18.85 -2.26 8.04
C THR A 233 -19.53 -1.08 8.71
N GLU A 234 -20.54 -1.33 9.55
CA GLU A 234 -21.29 -0.27 10.23
C GLU A 234 -20.41 0.45 11.27
N ASP A 235 -19.58 -0.29 11.99
CA ASP A 235 -18.64 0.26 12.97
C ASP A 235 -17.60 1.14 12.27
N ALA A 236 -16.96 0.66 11.19
CA ALA A 236 -16.03 1.45 10.39
C ALA A 236 -16.61 2.79 9.90
N ILE A 237 -17.84 2.77 9.38
CA ILE A 237 -18.53 3.98 8.91
C ILE A 237 -18.83 4.92 10.07
N THR A 238 -19.24 4.38 11.22
CA THR A 238 -19.55 5.13 12.43
C THR A 238 -18.30 5.82 13.01
N ASP A 239 -17.17 5.12 13.03
CA ASP A 239 -15.90 5.61 13.56
C ASP A 239 -15.21 6.61 12.61
N GLY A 240 -15.57 6.56 11.32
CA GLY A 240 -15.33 7.62 10.35
C GLY A 240 -14.29 7.22 9.29
N VAL A 241 -14.80 6.95 8.09
CA VAL A 241 -14.00 6.63 6.90
C VAL A 241 -13.55 7.88 6.14
N PHE A 242 -12.86 7.71 5.00
CA PHE A 242 -12.51 8.80 4.09
C PHE A 242 -13.75 9.60 3.66
N THR A 243 -13.60 10.92 3.58
CA THR A 243 -14.69 11.84 3.20
C THR A 243 -14.38 12.66 1.95
N SER A 244 -13.17 12.52 1.38
CA SER A 244 -12.75 13.15 0.13
C SER A 244 -11.44 12.56 -0.37
N ASN A 245 -11.06 12.87 -1.62
CA ASN A 245 -9.74 12.52 -2.18
C ASN A 245 -8.55 13.05 -1.35
N SER A 246 -8.75 14.05 -0.48
CA SER A 246 -7.69 14.56 0.40
C SER A 246 -7.32 13.60 1.55
N ASP A 247 -8.17 12.61 1.81
CA ASP A 247 -7.93 11.57 2.80
C ASP A 247 -7.22 10.33 2.21
N ASN A 248 -7.08 10.20 0.88
CA ASN A 248 -6.50 9.02 0.24
C ASN A 248 -5.17 8.59 0.89
N ALA A 249 -5.01 7.29 1.15
CA ALA A 249 -3.78 6.71 1.64
C ALA A 249 -2.84 6.44 0.46
N VAL A 250 -1.88 7.34 0.26
CA VAL A 250 -0.93 7.27 -0.85
C VAL A 250 0.50 7.38 -0.36
N VAL A 251 1.41 6.64 -0.97
CA VAL A 251 2.86 6.85 -0.83
C VAL A 251 3.35 7.75 -1.95
N VAL A 252 3.94 8.89 -1.60
CA VAL A 252 4.43 9.86 -2.59
C VAL A 252 5.88 9.52 -2.97
N TYR A 253 6.11 9.30 -4.27
CA TYR A 253 7.43 9.02 -4.82
C TYR A 253 8.20 10.29 -5.18
N GLN A 254 9.52 10.15 -5.30
CA GLN A 254 10.44 11.23 -5.65
C GLN A 254 10.69 11.28 -7.15
N SER A 255 11.21 12.41 -7.63
CA SER A 255 11.49 12.60 -9.06
C SER A 255 12.77 11.92 -9.55
N ASN A 256 13.59 11.37 -8.64
CA ASN A 256 14.87 10.76 -8.96
C ASN A 256 15.06 9.43 -8.23
N PRO A 257 15.71 8.44 -8.86
CA PRO A 257 16.04 7.17 -8.23
C PRO A 257 16.88 7.36 -6.95
N PRO A 258 16.78 6.43 -5.97
CA PRO A 258 16.09 5.14 -6.06
C PRO A 258 14.61 5.17 -5.61
N ASN A 259 14.04 6.35 -5.31
CA ASN A 259 12.69 6.43 -4.71
C ASN A 259 11.63 6.88 -5.74
N THR A 260 11.76 6.44 -6.99
CA THR A 260 10.81 6.75 -8.08
C THR A 260 9.65 5.76 -8.10
N ASN A 261 8.51 6.14 -8.67
CA ASN A 261 7.36 5.25 -8.79
C ASN A 261 7.74 4.01 -9.64
N PRO A 262 7.50 2.76 -9.17
CA PRO A 262 7.89 1.55 -9.91
C PRO A 262 7.20 1.36 -11.27
N LEU A 263 6.00 1.92 -11.48
CA LEU A 263 5.35 1.94 -12.79
C LEU A 263 6.22 2.73 -13.78
N TRP A 264 6.71 3.89 -13.37
CA TRP A 264 7.63 4.68 -14.20
C TRP A 264 8.95 3.96 -14.45
N GLU A 265 9.50 3.28 -13.43
CA GLU A 265 10.75 2.53 -13.58
C GLU A 265 10.61 1.43 -14.64
N ASP A 266 9.54 0.65 -14.59
CA ASP A 266 9.29 -0.43 -15.54
C ASP A 266 8.91 0.09 -16.94
N LEU A 267 8.09 1.15 -17.05
CA LEU A 267 7.56 1.65 -18.32
C LEU A 267 8.46 2.65 -19.05
N VAL A 268 9.29 3.40 -18.31
CA VAL A 268 10.13 4.47 -18.86
C VAL A 268 11.60 4.18 -18.64
N GLN A 269 12.03 4.02 -17.38
CA GLN A 269 13.45 3.92 -17.06
C GLN A 269 14.09 2.66 -17.66
N SER A 270 13.37 1.54 -17.66
CA SER A 270 13.85 0.28 -18.22
C SER A 270 14.12 0.36 -19.73
N GLY A 271 13.51 1.33 -20.43
CA GLY A 271 13.59 1.49 -21.88
C GLY A 271 12.90 0.39 -22.68
N ARG A 272 12.04 -0.42 -22.03
CA ARG A 272 11.33 -1.54 -22.64
C ARG A 272 9.96 -1.14 -23.15
N SER A 273 9.49 -1.86 -24.16
CA SER A 273 8.16 -1.69 -24.78
C SER A 273 7.32 -2.95 -24.57
N ASP A 274 7.34 -3.45 -23.35
CA ASP A 274 6.78 -4.77 -23.00
C ASP A 274 5.24 -4.75 -22.91
N TYR A 275 4.64 -3.58 -22.69
CA TYR A 275 3.22 -3.45 -22.34
C TYR A 275 2.48 -2.40 -23.18
N VAL A 276 1.20 -2.64 -23.42
CA VAL A 276 0.23 -1.69 -23.99
C VAL A 276 -1.07 -1.75 -23.20
N ALA A 277 -1.93 -0.74 -23.30
CA ALA A 277 -3.26 -0.78 -22.70
C ALA A 277 -4.07 -1.92 -23.34
N ALA A 278 -4.78 -2.71 -22.52
CA ALA A 278 -5.59 -3.82 -23.03
C ALA A 278 -6.91 -3.32 -23.63
N ASN A 279 -7.38 -3.99 -24.69
CA ASN A 279 -8.67 -3.67 -25.33
C ASN A 279 -9.85 -3.80 -24.36
N THR A 280 -9.78 -4.72 -23.41
CA THR A 280 -10.77 -4.91 -22.34
C THR A 280 -11.05 -3.65 -21.51
N LEU A 281 -10.04 -2.79 -21.30
CA LEU A 281 -10.21 -1.50 -20.65
C LEU A 281 -10.49 -0.38 -21.66
N VAL A 282 -9.71 -0.32 -22.75
CA VAL A 282 -9.83 0.73 -23.77
C VAL A 282 -11.22 0.75 -24.41
N ASP A 283 -11.76 -0.42 -24.75
CA ASP A 283 -13.04 -0.55 -25.43
C ASP A 283 -14.19 -0.03 -24.55
N VAL A 284 -14.21 -0.39 -23.26
CA VAL A 284 -15.23 0.08 -22.30
C VAL A 284 -15.13 1.59 -22.10
N MET A 285 -13.92 2.12 -21.92
CA MET A 285 -13.75 3.57 -21.72
C MET A 285 -14.11 4.36 -22.98
N ASN A 286 -13.85 3.83 -24.18
CA ASN A 286 -14.29 4.44 -25.43
C ASN A 286 -15.81 4.37 -25.61
N GLU A 287 -16.44 3.22 -25.33
CA GLU A 287 -17.90 3.05 -25.45
C GLU A 287 -18.67 4.01 -24.55
N LEU A 288 -18.11 4.32 -23.37
CA LEU A 288 -18.69 5.21 -22.39
C LEU A 288 -18.18 6.65 -22.50
N ASP A 289 -17.47 7.02 -23.58
CA ASP A 289 -16.86 8.35 -23.75
C ASP A 289 -16.20 8.86 -22.45
N ASP A 290 -15.45 7.98 -21.78
CA ASP A 290 -14.99 8.21 -20.41
C ASP A 290 -14.04 9.42 -20.37
N PRO A 291 -14.29 10.43 -19.51
CA PRO A 291 -13.45 11.63 -19.46
C PRO A 291 -12.04 11.38 -18.92
N ARG A 292 -11.75 10.18 -18.40
CA ARG A 292 -10.43 9.79 -17.89
C ARG A 292 -9.52 9.18 -18.96
N ARG A 293 -10.01 8.99 -20.19
CA ARG A 293 -9.23 8.37 -21.29
C ARG A 293 -7.88 9.06 -21.50
N ASP A 294 -7.85 10.40 -21.50
CA ASP A 294 -6.63 11.18 -21.74
C ASP A 294 -5.56 11.03 -20.64
N GLU A 295 -5.96 10.63 -19.43
CA GLU A 295 -5.03 10.35 -18.33
C GLU A 295 -4.54 8.89 -18.36
N TYR A 296 -5.41 7.96 -18.74
CA TYR A 296 -5.10 6.52 -18.79
C TYR A 296 -4.34 6.13 -20.06
N PHE A 297 -4.57 6.84 -21.17
CA PHE A 297 -4.13 6.45 -22.50
C PHE A 297 -3.34 7.54 -23.19
N ALA A 298 -2.29 7.16 -23.90
CA ALA A 298 -1.55 8.07 -24.75
C ALA A 298 -2.24 8.22 -26.11
N GLU A 299 -2.20 9.44 -26.67
CA GLU A 299 -2.66 9.74 -28.03
C GLU A 299 -1.62 9.36 -29.11
N ASN A 300 -0.88 8.27 -28.90
CA ASN A 300 0.21 7.86 -29.80
C ASN A 300 -0.28 7.40 -31.20
N LEU A 301 -1.58 7.17 -31.36
CA LEU A 301 -2.22 6.79 -32.62
C LEU A 301 -2.95 7.96 -33.31
N GLY A 302 -2.95 9.14 -32.70
CA GLY A 302 -3.73 10.31 -33.12
C GLY A 302 -4.55 10.88 -31.97
N GLU A 303 -4.95 12.14 -32.11
CA GLU A 303 -5.85 12.84 -31.18
C GLU A 303 -7.14 12.02 -30.99
N ASP A 304 -7.54 11.81 -29.73
CA ASP A 304 -8.72 11.04 -29.31
C ASP A 304 -8.85 9.65 -29.99
N THR A 305 -7.70 9.03 -30.33
CA THR A 305 -7.66 7.74 -31.03
C THR A 305 -7.03 6.68 -30.13
N TYR A 306 -7.88 5.88 -29.50
CA TYR A 306 -7.46 4.82 -28.58
C TYR A 306 -7.86 3.43 -29.09
N VAL A 307 -6.87 2.55 -29.27
CA VAL A 307 -7.03 1.17 -29.71
C VAL A 307 -6.23 0.27 -28.78
N GLY A 308 -6.91 -0.50 -27.93
CA GLY A 308 -6.24 -1.39 -26.98
C GLY A 308 -5.66 -2.62 -27.65
N GLY A 309 -4.56 -3.13 -27.10
CA GLY A 309 -3.97 -4.41 -27.49
C GLY A 309 -4.92 -5.56 -27.20
N ILE A 310 -4.95 -6.56 -28.08
CA ILE A 310 -5.76 -7.77 -27.91
C ILE A 310 -5.26 -8.49 -26.66
N TYR A 311 -6.09 -8.57 -25.63
CA TYR A 311 -5.72 -9.22 -24.38
C TYR A 311 -5.40 -10.72 -24.61
N GLY A 312 -4.23 -11.16 -24.14
CA GLY A 312 -3.72 -12.53 -24.37
C GLY A 312 -3.19 -12.77 -25.80
N GLY A 313 -3.37 -11.83 -26.71
CA GLY A 313 -2.90 -11.90 -28.09
C GLY A 313 -1.50 -11.32 -28.30
N SER A 314 -0.91 -11.59 -29.46
CA SER A 314 0.35 -10.94 -29.86
C SER A 314 0.07 -9.49 -30.28
N ASN A 315 0.76 -8.54 -29.65
CA ASN A 315 0.57 -7.11 -29.88
C ASN A 315 1.86 -6.45 -30.39
N SER A 316 1.74 -5.61 -31.42
CA SER A 316 2.85 -4.75 -31.86
C SER A 316 2.76 -3.42 -31.15
N TYR A 317 3.80 -3.05 -30.38
CA TYR A 317 3.80 -1.83 -29.56
C TYR A 317 3.37 -0.58 -30.34
N GLN A 318 3.83 -0.41 -31.60
CA GLN A 318 3.53 0.78 -32.41
C GLN A 318 2.08 0.87 -32.91
N LEU A 319 1.31 -0.23 -32.87
CA LEU A 319 -0.05 -0.29 -33.43
C LEU A 319 -1.16 -0.11 -32.39
N TYR A 320 -0.80 -0.05 -31.11
CA TYR A 320 -1.75 -0.01 -30.01
C TYR A 320 -1.46 1.16 -29.07
N THR A 321 -2.48 1.52 -28.30
CA THR A 321 -2.45 2.61 -27.32
C THR A 321 -1.51 2.29 -26.16
N HIS A 322 -0.63 3.24 -25.86
CA HIS A 322 0.25 3.18 -24.69
C HIS A 322 -0.45 3.76 -23.47
N VAL A 323 0.14 3.57 -22.29
CA VAL A 323 -0.37 4.25 -21.08
C VAL A 323 -0.18 5.76 -21.18
N GLY A 324 -1.10 6.52 -20.58
CA GLY A 324 -1.11 7.98 -20.60
C GLY A 324 0.03 8.61 -19.81
N ALA A 325 0.30 9.89 -20.10
CA ALA A 325 1.47 10.60 -19.58
C ALA A 325 1.51 10.68 -18.05
N ARG A 326 0.35 10.80 -17.38
CA ARG A 326 0.26 10.79 -15.92
C ARG A 326 0.77 9.49 -15.31
N LEU A 327 0.51 8.36 -15.94
CA LEU A 327 0.98 7.04 -15.50
C LEU A 327 2.48 6.84 -15.75
N LEU A 328 3.11 7.77 -16.46
CA LEU A 328 4.55 7.85 -16.74
C LEU A 328 5.23 8.97 -15.94
N ASP A 329 4.61 9.47 -14.87
CA ASP A 329 5.25 10.42 -13.95
C ASP A 329 6.08 9.66 -12.90
N PRO A 330 7.39 9.94 -12.75
CA PRO A 330 8.21 9.32 -11.69
C PRO A 330 7.71 9.61 -10.26
N THR A 331 6.92 10.66 -10.07
CA THR A 331 6.36 11.07 -8.77
C THR A 331 4.92 10.61 -8.55
N LEU A 332 4.33 9.86 -9.52
CA LEU A 332 2.97 9.36 -9.41
C LEU A 332 2.76 8.65 -8.06
N PRO A 333 1.79 9.04 -7.23
CA PRO A 333 1.60 8.41 -5.92
C PRO A 333 1.20 6.94 -6.04
N GLY A 334 1.73 6.09 -5.18
CA GLY A 334 1.29 4.70 -5.00
C GLY A 334 0.05 4.67 -4.13
N ILE A 335 -1.10 4.31 -4.68
CA ILE A 335 -2.38 4.29 -3.97
C ILE A 335 -2.52 2.98 -3.19
N LEU A 336 -2.67 3.05 -1.88
CA LEU A 336 -3.03 1.90 -1.03
C LEU A 336 -4.55 1.80 -0.89
N LEU A 337 -5.22 2.91 -0.60
CA LEU A 337 -6.68 2.99 -0.49
C LEU A 337 -7.13 4.40 -0.85
N ASP A 338 -8.20 4.53 -1.63
CA ASP A 338 -8.74 5.83 -2.04
C ASP A 338 -10.21 6.01 -1.67
N TYR A 339 -10.65 7.26 -1.69
CA TYR A 339 -12.01 7.66 -1.34
C TYR A 339 -13.04 7.12 -2.33
N ALA A 340 -12.70 6.96 -3.61
CA ALA A 340 -13.62 6.39 -4.59
C ALA A 340 -13.95 4.93 -4.24
N GLU A 341 -12.95 4.16 -3.80
CA GLU A 341 -13.14 2.80 -3.29
C GLU A 341 -14.04 2.77 -2.04
N VAL A 342 -13.82 3.68 -1.08
CA VAL A 342 -14.67 3.80 0.12
C VAL A 342 -16.13 4.08 -0.23
N GLU A 343 -16.37 4.97 -1.19
CA GLU A 343 -17.72 5.26 -1.67
C GLU A 343 -18.32 4.06 -2.43
N PHE A 344 -17.55 3.30 -3.21
CA PHE A 344 -18.06 2.06 -3.82
C PHE A 344 -18.40 0.97 -2.78
N HIS A 345 -17.62 0.85 -1.71
CA HIS A 345 -17.94 -0.04 -0.57
C HIS A 345 -19.23 0.38 0.12
N GLN A 346 -19.41 1.68 0.39
CA GLN A 346 -20.66 2.21 0.94
C GLN A 346 -21.83 2.02 -0.03
N ALA A 347 -21.65 2.26 -1.33
CA ALA A 347 -22.68 2.01 -2.33
C ALA A 347 -23.15 0.54 -2.27
N LYS A 348 -22.20 -0.40 -2.21
CA LYS A 348 -22.50 -1.82 -2.10
C LYS A 348 -23.21 -2.17 -0.80
N ALA A 349 -22.77 -1.65 0.33
CA ALA A 349 -23.44 -1.84 1.61
C ALA A 349 -24.88 -1.30 1.57
N ALA A 350 -25.14 -0.11 1.00
CA ALA A 350 -26.49 0.45 0.85
C ALA A 350 -27.41 -0.38 -0.06
N GLU A 351 -26.89 -1.17 -1.00
CA GLU A 351 -27.70 -2.12 -1.78
C GLU A 351 -28.19 -3.31 -0.96
N LEU A 352 -27.41 -3.70 0.04
CA LEU A 352 -27.64 -4.90 0.81
C LEU A 352 -28.54 -4.56 2.00
N ALA A 353 -29.78 -5.04 1.96
CA ALA A 353 -30.80 -4.72 2.97
C ALA A 353 -30.43 -5.08 4.43
N ALA A 354 -29.36 -5.84 4.65
CA ALA A 354 -28.84 -6.19 5.97
C ALA A 354 -27.99 -5.08 6.61
N TYR A 355 -27.50 -4.12 5.83
CA TYR A 355 -26.61 -3.04 6.29
C TYR A 355 -27.42 -1.76 6.49
N ASN A 356 -27.23 -1.12 7.63
CA ASN A 356 -27.86 0.12 8.01
C ASN A 356 -26.87 1.28 7.88
N ILE A 357 -26.67 1.75 6.65
CA ILE A 357 -25.80 2.88 6.37
C ILE A 357 -26.58 4.12 5.94
N SER A 358 -26.02 5.30 6.19
CA SER A 358 -26.60 6.57 5.74
C SER A 358 -26.33 6.79 4.25
N GLY A 359 -27.31 7.34 3.51
CA GLY A 359 -27.18 7.57 2.07
C GLY A 359 -27.86 6.47 1.25
N SER A 360 -28.06 6.71 -0.05
CA SER A 360 -28.53 5.68 -0.98
C SER A 360 -27.36 5.06 -1.73
N ALA A 361 -27.54 3.84 -2.24
CA ALA A 361 -26.57 3.20 -3.11
C ALA A 361 -26.22 4.09 -4.31
N GLU A 362 -27.22 4.70 -4.95
CA GLU A 362 -27.05 5.67 -6.03
C GLU A 362 -26.21 6.89 -5.60
N SER A 363 -26.45 7.46 -4.41
CA SER A 363 -25.68 8.64 -3.98
C SER A 363 -24.20 8.33 -3.76
N HIS A 364 -23.89 7.18 -3.17
CA HIS A 364 -22.52 6.74 -2.96
C HIS A 364 -21.85 6.33 -4.28
N TYR A 365 -22.56 5.62 -5.16
CA TYR A 365 -22.08 5.27 -6.49
C TYR A 365 -21.70 6.51 -7.31
N ASN A 366 -22.56 7.53 -7.31
CA ASN A 366 -22.30 8.79 -8.00
C ASN A 366 -21.13 9.57 -7.36
N ALA A 367 -21.02 9.53 -6.02
CA ALA A 367 -19.88 10.13 -5.30
C ALA A 367 -18.56 9.43 -5.65
N ALA A 368 -18.56 8.09 -5.74
CA ALA A 368 -17.41 7.30 -6.12
C ALA A 368 -16.91 7.62 -7.54
N ILE A 369 -17.83 7.67 -8.52
CA ILE A 369 -17.50 8.06 -9.90
C ILE A 369 -16.95 9.48 -9.95
N THR A 370 -17.60 10.41 -9.27
CA THR A 370 -17.16 11.82 -9.22
C THR A 370 -15.76 11.91 -8.61
N ALA A 371 -15.53 11.27 -7.46
CA ALA A 371 -14.22 11.23 -6.81
C ALA A 371 -13.14 10.67 -7.73
N SER A 372 -13.43 9.58 -8.45
CA SER A 372 -12.49 8.97 -9.41
C SER A 372 -12.17 9.90 -10.58
N ILE A 373 -13.17 10.51 -11.22
CA ILE A 373 -12.98 11.43 -12.34
C ILE A 373 -12.16 12.65 -11.91
N LEU A 374 -12.48 13.24 -10.75
CA LEU A 374 -11.72 14.38 -10.22
C LEU A 374 -10.29 14.01 -9.83
N TYR A 375 -10.06 12.81 -9.29
CA TYR A 375 -8.72 12.34 -8.94
C TYR A 375 -7.82 12.26 -10.19
N TYR A 376 -8.38 11.78 -11.30
CA TYR A 376 -7.74 11.75 -12.62
C TYR A 376 -8.01 13.02 -13.43
N GLY A 377 -7.94 14.21 -12.80
CA GLY A 377 -7.86 15.48 -13.53
C GLY A 377 -9.13 15.96 -14.24
N GLY A 378 -10.21 15.18 -14.23
CA GLY A 378 -11.51 15.57 -14.76
C GLY A 378 -12.20 16.64 -13.91
N THR A 379 -13.33 17.13 -14.40
CA THR A 379 -14.14 18.18 -13.77
C THR A 379 -15.47 17.64 -13.25
N GLU A 380 -16.10 18.36 -12.33
CA GLU A 380 -17.47 18.09 -11.85
C GLU A 380 -18.48 18.01 -13.00
N ALA A 381 -18.30 18.86 -14.03
CA ALA A 381 -19.16 18.85 -15.22
C ALA A 381 -18.98 17.59 -16.05
N GLN A 382 -17.74 17.11 -16.23
CA GLN A 382 -17.47 15.84 -16.91
C GLN A 382 -18.01 14.66 -16.11
N ALA A 383 -17.86 14.66 -14.78
CA ALA A 383 -18.41 13.63 -13.92
C ALA A 383 -19.95 13.55 -14.02
N ALA A 384 -20.63 14.69 -13.91
CA ALA A 384 -22.08 14.75 -14.04
C ALA A 384 -22.56 14.29 -15.42
N ALA A 385 -21.84 14.66 -16.49
CA ALA A 385 -22.17 14.22 -17.85
C ALA A 385 -21.97 12.70 -18.03
N TYR A 386 -20.88 12.15 -17.47
CA TYR A 386 -20.58 10.72 -17.51
C TYR A 386 -21.62 9.89 -16.74
N ILE A 387 -21.98 10.30 -15.53
CA ILE A 387 -23.01 9.65 -14.69
C ILE A 387 -24.40 9.68 -15.37
N ALA A 388 -24.70 10.72 -16.15
CA ALA A 388 -25.98 10.84 -16.84
C ALA A 388 -26.14 9.89 -18.05
N GLN A 389 -25.09 9.18 -18.46
CA GLN A 389 -25.19 8.21 -19.54
C GLN A 389 -26.04 7.00 -19.11
N PRO A 390 -26.97 6.50 -19.95
CA PRO A 390 -27.86 5.39 -19.57
C PRO A 390 -27.15 4.08 -19.17
N ALA A 391 -25.93 3.85 -19.65
CA ALA A 391 -25.13 2.68 -19.30
C ALA A 391 -24.35 2.85 -17.98
N VAL A 392 -24.30 4.08 -17.44
CA VAL A 392 -23.57 4.45 -16.22
C VAL A 392 -24.53 4.81 -15.09
N SER A 393 -25.66 5.45 -15.38
CA SER A 393 -26.64 5.81 -14.36
C SER A 393 -27.08 4.58 -13.55
N TYR A 394 -27.06 4.70 -12.23
CA TYR A 394 -27.34 3.62 -11.27
C TYR A 394 -28.72 2.94 -11.47
#